data_AF-A0A369I913-F1
#
_entry.id   AF-A0A369I913-F1
#
_cell.length_a   1.000
_cell.length_b   1.000
_cell.length_c   1.000
_cell.angle_alpha   90.00
_cell.angle_beta   90.00
_cell.angle_gamma   90.00
#
_symmetry.space_group_name_H-M   'P 1'
#
loop_
_entity.id
_entity.type
_entity.pdbx_description
1 polymer ?
#
loop_
_entity_poly.entity_id
_entity_poly.type
_entity_poly.pdbx_seq_one_letter_code
_entity_poly.pdbx_strand_id
1 'polypeptide(L)'
;MKKSTFSLFVFGLALTLLMYNCKKSDPLEPDADLVEDLNKIEVAPVTIVAPTPVTTTPSSVTASAKTAEVANAIGSIATSGVVPASVKTSAAEVSGALSPTEVSAMATVTPATLAAVAGGGALPTDLKAVLDKAAANTALKAYLPSFTLPSVNGQAVNGRSGASVPETIAQTDGLAVSDECIAKAEEALATVIAKLDNTKAAEMAKVEQAYQTVIAALAGNEATCTAGIPAKYTALRTAAQAIFDKTNTDLDAAQAVLGADYALLKALNSISYLGYLSTLNNLQSADVKACSSLTTAATAAAQAARTTNTAAVNAAYTKALNEANAAKVELIESCHNQG
;
A
#
# COMPACT_ATOMS: atom_id res chain seq x y z
N MET A 1 -53.24 55.53 -70.64
CA MET A 1 -52.47 54.55 -69.82
C MET A 1 -53.18 54.39 -68.48
N LYS A 2 -53.84 53.24 -68.18
CA LYS A 2 -54.45 52.99 -66.84
C LYS A 2 -54.90 51.53 -66.55
N LYS A 3 -54.37 50.52 -67.26
CA LYS A 3 -54.79 49.10 -67.08
C LYS A 3 -53.67 48.11 -66.69
N SER A 4 -52.39 48.46 -66.80
CA SER A 4 -51.27 47.56 -66.48
C SER A 4 -50.97 47.42 -64.98
N THR A 5 -51.24 48.46 -64.18
CA THR A 5 -50.94 48.47 -62.74
C THR A 5 -51.82 47.57 -61.88
N PHE A 6 -53.03 47.22 -62.33
CA PHE A 6 -53.95 46.42 -61.52
C PHE A 6 -53.56 44.95 -61.48
N SER A 7 -53.22 44.33 -62.63
CA SER A 7 -52.76 42.94 -62.67
C SER A 7 -51.47 42.73 -61.86
N LEU A 8 -50.56 43.70 -61.87
CA LEU A 8 -49.30 43.63 -61.12
C LEU A 8 -49.55 43.61 -59.59
N PHE A 9 -50.56 44.35 -59.12
CA PHE A 9 -51.00 44.30 -57.73
C PHE A 9 -51.65 42.95 -57.36
N VAL A 10 -52.45 42.37 -58.25
CA VAL A 10 -53.09 41.06 -58.04
C VAL A 10 -52.05 39.93 -58.00
N PHE A 11 -51.06 39.93 -58.89
CA PHE A 11 -49.96 38.96 -58.83
C PHE A 11 -49.07 39.15 -57.59
N GLY A 12 -48.82 40.40 -57.17
CA GLY A 12 -48.12 40.68 -55.91
C GLY A 12 -48.88 40.16 -54.68
N LEU A 13 -50.20 40.32 -54.64
CA LEU A 13 -51.05 39.78 -53.57
C LEU A 13 -51.13 38.24 -53.59
N ALA A 14 -51.18 37.63 -54.78
CA ALA A 14 -51.17 36.18 -54.93
C ALA A 14 -49.83 35.57 -54.48
N LEU A 15 -48.71 36.21 -54.80
CA LEU A 15 -47.37 35.76 -54.38
C LEU A 15 -47.20 35.89 -52.86
N THR A 16 -47.65 36.99 -52.24
CA THR A 16 -47.60 37.14 -50.78
C THR A 16 -48.57 36.23 -50.06
N LEU A 17 -49.75 35.92 -50.61
CA LEU A 17 -50.67 34.91 -50.06
C LEU A 17 -50.10 33.49 -50.15
N LEU A 18 -49.42 33.13 -51.25
CA LEU A 18 -48.68 31.87 -51.35
C LEU A 18 -47.58 31.78 -50.29
N MET A 19 -46.73 32.81 -50.16
CA MET A 19 -45.68 32.85 -49.14
C MET A 19 -46.22 32.92 -47.70
N TYR A 20 -47.46 33.40 -47.50
CA TYR A 20 -48.10 33.43 -46.17
C TYR A 20 -48.75 32.08 -45.81
N ASN A 21 -49.31 31.35 -46.79
CA ASN A 21 -49.81 29.98 -46.57
C ASN A 21 -48.67 28.96 -46.38
N CYS A 22 -47.51 29.15 -47.02
CA CYS A 22 -46.28 28.40 -46.70
C CYS A 22 -45.71 28.71 -45.29
N LYS A 23 -46.39 29.54 -44.47
CA LYS A 23 -45.95 29.92 -43.12
C LYS A 23 -46.95 29.54 -42.02
N LYS A 24 -47.82 28.56 -42.30
CA LYS A 24 -48.81 27.97 -41.37
C LYS A 24 -49.07 26.47 -41.61
N SER A 25 -48.03 25.70 -41.93
CA SER A 25 -47.97 24.32 -41.43
C SER A 25 -47.92 24.36 -39.89
N ASP A 26 -48.35 23.28 -39.23
CA ASP A 26 -48.05 23.08 -37.81
C ASP A 26 -46.53 23.06 -37.59
N PRO A 27 -46.03 23.49 -36.40
CA PRO A 27 -44.60 23.47 -36.11
C PRO A 27 -44.08 22.03 -36.20
N LEU A 28 -43.32 21.78 -37.27
CA LEU A 28 -42.84 20.46 -37.69
C LEU A 28 -42.21 19.73 -36.51
N GLU A 29 -42.59 18.48 -36.31
CA GLU A 29 -42.07 17.68 -35.20
C GLU A 29 -40.74 17.03 -35.63
N PRO A 30 -39.75 16.92 -34.71
CA PRO A 30 -38.54 16.16 -35.00
C PRO A 30 -38.85 14.70 -35.37
N ASP A 31 -38.03 14.10 -36.23
CA ASP A 31 -38.24 12.73 -36.70
C ASP A 31 -38.31 11.72 -35.53
N ALA A 32 -39.38 10.92 -35.49
CA ALA A 32 -39.68 10.04 -34.37
C ALA A 32 -38.70 8.87 -34.22
N ASP A 33 -38.14 8.36 -35.32
CA ASP A 33 -37.17 7.28 -35.29
C ASP A 33 -35.82 7.81 -34.77
N LEU A 34 -35.45 9.05 -35.16
CA LEU A 34 -34.28 9.75 -34.61
C LEU A 34 -34.45 10.10 -33.11
N VAL A 35 -35.67 10.42 -32.65
CA VAL A 35 -35.96 10.54 -31.21
C VAL A 35 -35.82 9.20 -30.49
N GLU A 36 -36.24 8.08 -31.09
CA GLU A 36 -36.06 6.75 -30.49
C GLU A 36 -34.56 6.38 -30.39
N ASP A 37 -33.77 6.65 -31.44
CA ASP A 37 -32.33 6.37 -31.47
C ASP A 37 -31.54 7.27 -30.50
N LEU A 38 -31.88 8.56 -30.37
CA LEU A 38 -31.35 9.44 -29.33
C LEU A 38 -31.64 8.87 -27.92
N ASN A 39 -32.84 8.32 -27.68
CA ASN A 39 -33.21 7.72 -26.39
C ASN A 39 -32.51 6.37 -26.10
N LYS A 40 -32.00 5.66 -27.11
CA LYS A 40 -31.22 4.41 -26.95
C LYS A 40 -29.79 4.65 -26.44
N ILE A 41 -29.30 5.89 -26.45
CA ILE A 41 -27.94 6.22 -26.01
C ILE A 41 -27.80 6.03 -24.49
N GLU A 42 -26.72 5.39 -24.07
CA GLU A 42 -26.45 5.00 -22.68
C GLU A 42 -24.95 5.08 -22.34
N VAL A 43 -24.65 5.39 -21.07
CA VAL A 43 -23.29 5.26 -20.54
C VAL A 43 -22.95 3.77 -20.44
N ALA A 44 -21.94 3.32 -21.20
CA ALA A 44 -21.49 1.94 -21.15
C ALA A 44 -21.04 1.55 -19.72
N PRO A 45 -21.44 0.38 -19.20
CA PRO A 45 -21.15 -0.02 -17.82
C PRO A 45 -19.64 -0.22 -17.60
N VAL A 46 -19.12 0.23 -16.45
CA VAL A 46 -17.69 0.21 -16.16
C VAL A 46 -17.32 -0.98 -15.28
N THR A 47 -16.45 -1.84 -15.81
CA THR A 47 -15.81 -2.90 -15.02
C THR A 47 -14.87 -2.29 -13.99
N ILE A 48 -15.26 -2.36 -12.72
CA ILE A 48 -14.47 -1.86 -11.58
C ILE A 48 -13.16 -2.64 -11.46
N VAL A 49 -12.03 -1.96 -11.69
CA VAL A 49 -10.68 -2.51 -11.47
C VAL A 49 -10.40 -2.56 -9.97
N ALA A 50 -9.95 -3.71 -9.47
CA ALA A 50 -9.56 -3.90 -8.08
C ALA A 50 -8.18 -3.28 -7.78
N PRO A 51 -7.88 -2.90 -6.52
CA PRO A 51 -6.55 -2.44 -6.12
C PRO A 51 -5.46 -3.48 -6.39
N THR A 52 -4.30 -3.04 -6.86
CA THR A 52 -3.11 -3.90 -7.00
C THR A 52 -2.75 -4.53 -5.65
N PRO A 53 -2.61 -5.87 -5.55
CA PRO A 53 -2.25 -6.52 -4.29
C PRO A 53 -0.91 -6.02 -3.74
N VAL A 54 -0.90 -5.62 -2.46
CA VAL A 54 0.33 -5.30 -1.74
C VAL A 54 0.99 -6.59 -1.26
N THR A 55 2.27 -6.75 -1.54
CA THR A 55 3.06 -7.92 -1.13
C THR A 55 3.87 -7.60 0.13
N THR A 56 4.10 -8.60 0.97
CA THR A 56 4.98 -8.48 2.14
C THR A 56 5.97 -9.63 2.22
N THR A 57 7.12 -9.37 2.83
CA THR A 57 8.06 -10.41 3.24
C THR A 57 8.17 -10.37 4.76
N PRO A 58 7.86 -11.45 5.49
CA PRO A 58 8.10 -11.50 6.93
C PRO A 58 9.58 -11.35 7.27
N SER A 59 9.90 -10.72 8.40
CA SER A 59 11.26 -10.79 8.96
C SER A 59 11.61 -12.21 9.40
N SER A 60 12.90 -12.54 9.27
CA SER A 60 13.49 -13.78 9.77
C SER A 60 14.69 -13.50 10.67
N VAL A 61 14.98 -14.43 11.57
CA VAL A 61 16.21 -14.47 12.36
C VAL A 61 16.76 -15.89 12.32
N THR A 62 18.05 -16.03 12.00
CA THR A 62 18.75 -17.31 11.93
C THR A 62 19.81 -17.32 13.00
N ALA A 63 19.72 -18.28 13.94
CA ALA A 63 20.73 -18.45 14.98
C ALA A 63 22.10 -18.79 14.38
N SER A 64 23.18 -18.35 15.03
CA SER A 64 24.53 -18.71 14.57
C SER A 64 24.77 -20.21 14.72
N ALA A 65 25.16 -20.84 13.60
CA ALA A 65 25.67 -22.21 13.59
C ALA A 65 26.95 -22.36 14.42
N LYS A 66 27.82 -21.33 14.45
CA LYS A 66 29.08 -21.36 15.22
C LYS A 66 28.84 -21.27 16.72
N THR A 67 27.84 -20.51 17.16
CA THR A 67 27.39 -20.49 18.56
C THR A 67 26.76 -21.82 18.97
N ALA A 68 25.95 -22.43 18.10
CA ALA A 68 25.40 -23.77 18.36
C ALA A 68 26.48 -24.86 18.42
N GLU A 69 27.47 -24.81 17.52
CA GLU A 69 28.65 -25.71 17.54
C GLU A 69 29.40 -25.60 18.87
N VAL A 70 29.70 -24.37 19.31
CA VAL A 70 30.45 -24.12 20.55
C VAL A 70 29.66 -24.52 21.79
N ALA A 71 28.36 -24.19 21.88
CA ALA A 71 27.51 -24.62 22.98
C ALA A 71 27.48 -26.15 23.12
N ASN A 72 27.29 -26.87 22.01
CA ASN A 72 27.34 -28.33 21.98
C ASN A 72 28.71 -28.88 22.37
N ALA A 73 29.80 -28.24 21.92
CA ALA A 73 31.16 -28.65 22.26
C ALA A 73 31.49 -28.43 23.74
N ILE A 74 31.08 -27.31 24.35
CA ILE A 74 31.24 -27.03 25.79
C ILE A 74 30.50 -28.10 26.61
N GLY A 75 29.27 -28.45 26.23
CA GLY A 75 28.48 -29.49 26.91
C GLY A 75 29.13 -30.88 26.97
N SER A 76 30.19 -31.14 26.20
CA SER A 76 30.98 -32.38 26.25
C SER A 76 32.19 -32.32 27.20
N ILE A 77 32.60 -31.14 27.69
CA ILE A 77 33.85 -30.98 28.45
C ILE A 77 33.76 -31.65 29.83
N ALA A 78 32.64 -31.44 30.53
CA ALA A 78 32.44 -31.98 31.88
C ALA A 78 32.43 -33.52 31.94
N THR A 79 32.11 -34.21 30.84
CA THR A 79 32.12 -35.68 30.75
C THR A 79 33.40 -36.25 30.14
N SER A 80 34.08 -35.51 29.27
CA SER A 80 35.31 -35.96 28.60
C SER A 80 36.61 -35.57 29.31
N GLY A 81 36.60 -34.49 30.10
CA GLY A 81 37.79 -33.88 30.69
C GLY A 81 38.72 -33.20 29.67
N VAL A 82 38.28 -33.03 28.41
CA VAL A 82 39.08 -32.48 27.31
C VAL A 82 38.37 -31.28 26.69
N VAL A 83 39.09 -30.18 26.47
CA VAL A 83 38.57 -28.99 25.76
C VAL A 83 38.67 -29.18 24.24
N PRO A 84 37.55 -29.21 23.48
CA PRO A 84 37.55 -29.37 22.02
C PRO A 84 38.27 -28.23 21.28
N ALA A 85 38.76 -28.53 20.07
CA ALA A 85 39.48 -27.57 19.24
C ALA A 85 38.63 -26.31 18.92
N SER A 86 37.35 -26.47 18.59
CA SER A 86 36.43 -25.37 18.31
C SER A 86 36.25 -24.42 19.51
N VAL A 87 36.20 -24.96 20.73
CA VAL A 87 36.13 -24.17 21.97
C VAL A 87 37.40 -23.35 22.17
N LYS A 88 38.59 -23.93 21.95
CA LYS A 88 39.87 -23.20 22.02
C LYS A 88 39.98 -22.12 20.94
N THR A 89 39.60 -22.42 19.70
CA THR A 89 39.54 -21.43 18.62
C THR A 89 38.61 -20.26 18.98
N SER A 90 37.48 -20.55 19.63
CA SER A 90 36.52 -19.52 20.05
C SER A 90 37.08 -18.61 21.16
N ALA A 91 37.76 -19.19 22.17
CA ALA A 91 38.46 -18.41 23.18
C ALA A 91 39.60 -17.55 22.59
N ALA A 92 40.35 -18.09 21.62
CA ALA A 92 41.37 -17.35 20.87
C ALA A 92 40.79 -16.19 20.04
N GLU A 93 39.65 -16.39 19.36
CA GLU A 93 38.96 -15.34 18.61
C GLU A 93 38.41 -14.23 19.52
N VAL A 94 37.93 -14.55 20.72
CA VAL A 94 37.51 -13.56 21.73
C VAL A 94 38.71 -12.75 22.24
N SER A 95 39.79 -13.42 22.67
CA SER A 95 40.97 -12.74 23.22
C SER A 95 41.78 -11.96 22.17
N GLY A 96 41.69 -12.33 20.89
CA GLY A 96 42.25 -11.55 19.78
C GLY A 96 41.39 -10.34 19.37
N ALA A 97 40.11 -10.29 19.76
CA ALA A 97 39.18 -9.22 19.40
C ALA A 97 38.86 -8.24 20.54
N LEU A 98 38.87 -8.71 21.79
CA LEU A 98 38.44 -7.98 22.98
C LEU A 98 39.54 -7.90 24.04
N SER A 99 39.64 -6.75 24.69
CA SER A 99 40.52 -6.53 25.83
C SER A 99 40.01 -7.21 27.12
N PRO A 100 40.86 -7.47 28.11
CA PRO A 100 40.45 -8.09 29.37
C PRO A 100 39.30 -7.36 30.09
N THR A 101 39.21 -6.03 29.98
CA THR A 101 38.13 -5.23 30.55
C THR A 101 36.79 -5.48 29.86
N GLU A 102 36.80 -5.55 28.52
CA GLU A 102 35.59 -5.84 27.73
C GLU A 102 35.13 -7.30 27.92
N VAL A 103 36.08 -8.24 28.01
CA VAL A 103 35.81 -9.64 28.39
C VAL A 103 35.18 -9.71 29.79
N SER A 104 35.75 -9.02 30.77
CA SER A 104 35.22 -9.01 32.15
C SER A 104 33.79 -8.45 32.21
N ALA A 105 33.52 -7.33 31.51
CA ALA A 105 32.18 -6.74 31.43
C ALA A 105 31.15 -7.71 30.82
N MET A 106 31.50 -8.39 29.72
CA MET A 106 30.58 -9.37 29.09
C MET A 106 30.44 -10.67 29.90
N ALA A 107 31.49 -11.11 30.61
CA ALA A 107 31.45 -12.31 31.45
C ALA A 107 30.67 -12.10 32.78
N THR A 108 30.39 -10.85 33.16
CA THR A 108 29.72 -10.48 34.42
C THR A 108 28.34 -9.83 34.24
N VAL A 109 27.78 -9.86 33.02
CA VAL A 109 26.42 -9.33 32.73
C VAL A 109 25.38 -9.97 33.65
N THR A 110 24.65 -9.14 34.39
CA THR A 110 23.71 -9.63 35.41
C THR A 110 22.40 -10.16 34.80
N PRO A 111 21.70 -11.11 35.46
CA PRO A 111 20.36 -11.53 35.05
C PRO A 111 19.35 -10.37 34.94
N ALA A 112 19.49 -9.32 35.76
CA ALA A 112 18.66 -8.12 35.67
C ALA A 112 18.92 -7.33 34.39
N THR A 113 20.19 -7.23 33.95
CA THR A 113 20.58 -6.62 32.68
C THR A 113 20.00 -7.41 31.49
N LEU A 114 20.11 -8.74 31.53
CA LEU A 114 19.55 -9.62 30.50
C LEU A 114 18.02 -9.49 30.41
N ALA A 115 17.33 -9.52 31.56
CA ALA A 115 15.87 -9.35 31.62
C ALA A 115 15.42 -7.97 31.11
N ALA A 116 16.15 -6.90 31.43
CA ALA A 116 15.84 -5.56 30.92
C ALA A 116 15.96 -5.47 29.39
N VAL A 117 17.02 -6.03 28.80
CA VAL A 117 17.21 -6.04 27.34
C VAL A 117 16.19 -6.99 26.68
N ALA A 118 15.88 -8.14 27.29
CA ALA A 118 14.83 -9.04 26.81
C ALA A 118 13.44 -8.41 26.84
N GLY A 119 13.15 -7.54 27.82
CA GLY A 119 11.94 -6.72 27.90
C GLY A 119 11.83 -5.60 26.86
N GLY A 120 12.77 -5.49 25.91
CA GLY A 120 12.80 -4.41 24.92
C GLY A 120 13.62 -3.18 25.35
N GLY A 121 14.25 -3.22 26.53
CA GLY A 121 15.10 -2.14 27.03
C GLY A 121 16.37 -1.93 26.21
N ALA A 122 16.92 -0.73 26.29
CA ALA A 122 18.21 -0.41 25.68
C ALA A 122 19.35 -1.17 26.38
N LEU A 123 20.28 -1.68 25.58
CA LEU A 123 21.54 -2.25 26.07
C LEU A 123 22.41 -1.12 26.67
N PRO A 124 22.99 -1.28 27.88
CA PRO A 124 23.92 -0.32 28.47
C PRO A 124 25.06 0.06 27.51
N THR A 125 25.47 1.33 27.53
CA THR A 125 26.37 1.93 26.52
C THR A 125 27.72 1.21 26.41
N ASP A 126 28.24 0.73 27.53
CA ASP A 126 29.46 -0.08 27.64
C ASP A 126 29.30 -1.46 26.97
N LEU A 127 28.26 -2.22 27.36
CA LEU A 127 27.96 -3.52 26.75
C LEU A 127 27.60 -3.38 25.26
N LYS A 128 26.98 -2.27 24.86
CA LYS A 128 26.71 -1.93 23.47
C LYS A 128 28.00 -1.66 22.70
N ALA A 129 28.96 -0.92 23.26
CA ALA A 129 30.24 -0.70 22.59
C ALA A 129 30.99 -2.03 22.32
N VAL A 130 30.94 -2.97 23.28
CA VAL A 130 31.51 -4.32 23.09
C VAL A 130 30.74 -5.13 22.04
N LEU A 131 29.41 -5.07 22.03
CA LEU A 131 28.59 -5.78 21.04
C LEU A 131 28.77 -5.21 19.62
N ASP A 132 28.82 -3.88 19.46
CA ASP A 132 29.08 -3.23 18.18
C ASP A 132 30.48 -3.60 17.66
N LYS A 133 31.49 -3.64 18.54
CA LYS A 133 32.85 -4.10 18.24
C LYS A 133 32.89 -5.57 17.82
N ALA A 134 32.15 -6.44 18.50
CA ALA A 134 32.01 -7.85 18.13
C ALA A 134 31.29 -8.02 16.77
N ALA A 135 30.30 -7.19 16.46
CA ALA A 135 29.60 -7.20 15.16
C ALA A 135 30.45 -6.65 14.00
N ALA A 136 31.40 -5.76 14.28
CA ALA A 136 32.37 -5.25 13.32
C ALA A 136 33.55 -6.22 13.07
N ASN A 137 33.91 -7.05 14.07
CA ASN A 137 34.99 -8.03 13.94
C ASN A 137 34.52 -9.27 13.15
N THR A 138 35.22 -9.61 12.06
CA THR A 138 34.83 -10.72 11.16
C THR A 138 34.72 -12.09 11.85
N ALA A 139 35.56 -12.37 12.86
CA ALA A 139 35.51 -13.63 13.59
C ALA A 139 34.35 -13.66 14.59
N LEU A 140 34.21 -12.62 15.42
CA LEU A 140 33.13 -12.56 16.41
C LEU A 140 31.73 -12.40 15.79
N LYS A 141 31.63 -11.75 14.63
CA LYS A 141 30.39 -11.65 13.84
C LYS A 141 29.81 -13.01 13.48
N ALA A 142 30.64 -14.06 13.36
CA ALA A 142 30.17 -15.42 13.07
C ALA A 142 29.34 -16.04 14.20
N TYR A 143 29.40 -15.52 15.44
CA TYR A 143 28.61 -15.97 16.60
C TYR A 143 27.32 -15.16 16.81
N LEU A 144 27.13 -14.08 16.05
CA LEU A 144 25.90 -13.30 16.06
C LEU A 144 24.88 -13.91 15.10
N PRO A 145 23.57 -13.81 15.38
CA PRO A 145 22.55 -14.24 14.43
C PRO A 145 22.55 -13.36 13.19
N SER A 146 22.17 -13.94 12.04
CA SER A 146 21.78 -13.17 10.86
C SER A 146 20.26 -12.93 10.88
N PHE A 147 19.81 -11.91 10.13
CA PHE A 147 18.40 -11.58 10.04
C PHE A 147 18.03 -10.98 8.69
N THR A 148 16.75 -11.03 8.34
CA THR A 148 16.15 -10.24 7.27
C THR A 148 15.15 -9.26 7.87
N LEU A 149 15.22 -7.99 7.47
CA LEU A 149 14.16 -7.02 7.76
C LEU A 149 12.86 -7.42 7.03
N PRO A 150 11.68 -7.06 7.55
CA PRO A 150 10.45 -7.25 6.83
C PRO A 150 10.38 -6.30 5.63
N SER A 151 9.66 -6.68 4.58
CA SER A 151 9.47 -5.86 3.38
C SER A 151 8.00 -5.62 3.06
N VAL A 152 7.70 -4.50 2.41
CA VAL A 152 6.41 -4.19 1.78
C VAL A 152 6.68 -3.77 0.33
N ASN A 153 6.06 -4.44 -0.64
CA ASN A 153 6.35 -4.30 -2.07
C ASN A 153 7.86 -4.36 -2.40
N GLY A 154 8.58 -5.27 -1.74
CA GLY A 154 10.03 -5.47 -1.90
C GLY A 154 10.91 -4.43 -1.22
N GLN A 155 10.35 -3.33 -0.69
CA GLN A 155 11.09 -2.32 0.05
C GLN A 155 11.22 -2.72 1.53
N ALA A 156 12.46 -2.77 2.04
CA ALA A 156 12.72 -3.12 3.43
C ALA A 156 12.23 -2.01 4.37
N VAL A 157 11.37 -2.36 5.34
CA VAL A 157 10.74 -1.39 6.23
C VAL A 157 11.71 -0.97 7.33
N ASN A 158 12.08 0.31 7.34
CA ASN A 158 12.99 0.92 8.31
C ASN A 158 12.31 2.05 9.10
N GLY A 159 12.96 2.55 10.15
CA GLY A 159 12.30 3.25 11.26
C GLY A 159 11.55 4.56 10.97
N ARG A 160 11.88 5.33 9.90
CA ARG A 160 11.37 6.72 9.70
C ARG A 160 10.33 6.89 8.58
N SER A 161 9.50 7.94 8.63
CA SER A 161 8.41 8.18 7.65
C SER A 161 7.89 9.63 7.65
N GLY A 162 7.40 10.07 6.49
CA GLY A 162 6.81 11.39 6.16
C GLY A 162 6.91 11.61 4.62
N ALA A 163 6.09 12.41 3.92
CA ALA A 163 4.99 13.28 4.34
C ALA A 163 3.93 13.43 3.21
N SER A 164 3.02 14.41 3.31
CA SER A 164 1.76 14.60 2.53
C SER A 164 1.79 15.62 1.39
N VAL A 165 0.85 15.54 0.43
CA VAL A 165 0.37 16.66 -0.43
C VAL A 165 -1.14 16.48 -0.81
N PRO A 166 -1.97 17.54 -0.87
CA PRO A 166 -3.37 17.53 -1.39
C PRO A 166 -3.56 18.37 -2.69
N GLU A 167 -4.72 18.30 -3.38
CA GLU A 167 -5.01 19.16 -4.56
C GLU A 167 -6.52 19.35 -4.92
N THR A 168 -6.83 20.27 -5.86
CA THR A 168 -8.16 20.74 -6.39
C THR A 168 -7.97 21.25 -7.86
N ILE A 169 -8.88 21.86 -8.66
CA ILE A 169 -10.18 22.59 -8.55
C ILE A 169 -10.96 22.44 -9.90
N ALA A 170 -12.27 22.75 -9.99
CA ALA A 170 -13.02 22.93 -11.26
C ALA A 170 -14.20 23.93 -11.17
N GLN A 171 -14.83 24.31 -12.31
CA GLN A 171 -15.66 25.53 -12.49
C GLN A 171 -16.99 25.30 -13.29
N THR A 172 -17.66 26.38 -13.73
CA THR A 172 -19.08 26.48 -14.20
C THR A 172 -19.30 26.71 -15.71
N ASP A 173 -20.53 26.42 -16.18
CA ASP A 173 -21.05 26.55 -17.57
C ASP A 173 -21.93 27.80 -17.86
N GLY A 174 -22.38 27.95 -19.12
CA GLY A 174 -23.33 28.98 -19.60
C GLY A 174 -24.18 28.54 -20.82
N LEU A 175 -25.23 29.30 -21.16
CA LEU A 175 -26.32 28.90 -22.10
C LEU A 175 -26.63 29.94 -23.21
N ALA A 176 -27.40 29.52 -24.22
CA ALA A 176 -27.93 30.34 -25.33
C ALA A 176 -29.41 29.99 -25.66
N VAL A 177 -29.98 30.55 -26.75
CA VAL A 177 -31.44 30.70 -26.98
C VAL A 177 -31.91 29.98 -28.26
N SER A 178 -33.18 29.52 -28.30
CA SER A 178 -33.73 28.53 -29.24
C SER A 178 -34.84 29.01 -30.21
N ASP A 179 -35.27 28.09 -31.09
CA ASP A 179 -36.42 28.14 -32.03
C ASP A 179 -37.36 26.94 -31.70
N GLU A 180 -38.62 26.88 -32.16
CA GLU A 180 -39.62 25.93 -31.63
C GLU A 180 -39.34 24.44 -31.95
N CYS A 181 -38.91 24.07 -33.17
CA CYS A 181 -38.50 22.68 -33.46
C CYS A 181 -37.17 22.33 -32.77
N ILE A 182 -36.26 23.31 -32.68
CA ILE A 182 -35.00 23.18 -31.94
C ILE A 182 -35.28 22.94 -30.45
N ALA A 183 -36.28 23.61 -29.86
CA ALA A 183 -36.67 23.43 -28.47
C ALA A 183 -37.18 22.00 -28.19
N LYS A 184 -37.93 21.37 -29.10
CA LYS A 184 -38.31 19.94 -28.99
C LYS A 184 -37.08 19.02 -29.07
N ALA A 185 -36.14 19.29 -29.96
CA ALA A 185 -34.88 18.53 -30.05
C ALA A 185 -33.98 18.74 -28.81
N GLU A 186 -34.02 19.92 -28.20
CA GLU A 186 -33.34 20.24 -26.94
C GLU A 186 -34.01 19.60 -25.71
N GLU A 187 -35.34 19.50 -25.66
CA GLU A 187 -36.07 18.76 -24.62
C GLU A 187 -35.78 17.25 -24.68
N ALA A 188 -35.73 16.68 -25.90
CA ALA A 188 -35.30 15.30 -26.11
C ALA A 188 -33.85 15.08 -25.65
N LEU A 189 -32.90 15.95 -26.03
CA LEU A 189 -31.52 15.85 -25.54
C LEU A 189 -31.43 16.04 -24.02
N ALA A 190 -32.17 16.98 -23.43
CA ALA A 190 -32.15 17.22 -21.98
C ALA A 190 -32.63 15.98 -21.19
N THR A 191 -33.64 15.28 -21.71
CA THR A 191 -34.12 14.00 -21.16
C THR A 191 -33.02 12.92 -21.21
N VAL A 192 -32.29 12.83 -22.32
CA VAL A 192 -31.17 11.88 -22.46
C VAL A 192 -29.97 12.29 -21.60
N ILE A 193 -29.62 13.57 -21.49
CA ILE A 193 -28.56 14.04 -20.58
C ILE A 193 -28.90 13.66 -19.13
N ALA A 194 -30.15 13.85 -18.69
CA ALA A 194 -30.60 13.40 -17.37
C ALA A 194 -30.49 11.88 -17.19
N LYS A 195 -30.78 11.07 -18.22
CA LYS A 195 -30.54 9.61 -18.22
C LYS A 195 -29.04 9.29 -18.06
N LEU A 196 -28.17 9.97 -18.81
CA LEU A 196 -26.73 9.75 -18.78
C LEU A 196 -26.09 10.17 -17.45
N ASP A 197 -26.47 11.32 -16.89
CA ASP A 197 -25.97 11.77 -15.58
C ASP A 197 -26.45 10.88 -14.42
N ASN A 198 -27.69 10.37 -14.47
CA ASN A 198 -28.15 9.38 -13.50
C ASN A 198 -27.34 8.08 -13.57
N THR A 199 -27.05 7.56 -14.78
CA THR A 199 -26.20 6.38 -14.94
C THR A 199 -24.76 6.63 -14.47
N LYS A 200 -24.18 7.79 -14.82
CA LYS A 200 -22.86 8.23 -14.34
C LYS A 200 -22.80 8.31 -12.82
N ALA A 201 -23.82 8.87 -12.17
CA ALA A 201 -23.91 8.92 -10.71
C ALA A 201 -23.98 7.51 -10.09
N ALA A 202 -24.74 6.59 -10.70
CA ALA A 202 -24.81 5.19 -10.27
C ALA A 202 -23.46 4.45 -10.44
N GLU A 203 -22.75 4.64 -11.55
CA GLU A 203 -21.40 4.09 -11.73
C GLU A 203 -20.40 4.68 -10.73
N MET A 204 -20.40 6.00 -10.52
CA MET A 204 -19.56 6.66 -9.50
C MET A 204 -19.85 6.15 -8.08
N ALA A 205 -21.11 5.84 -7.76
CA ALA A 205 -21.47 5.22 -6.48
C ALA A 205 -20.88 3.81 -6.32
N LYS A 206 -20.80 3.01 -7.40
CA LYS A 206 -20.10 1.70 -7.40
C LYS A 206 -18.60 1.86 -7.16
N VAL A 207 -17.97 2.86 -7.80
CA VAL A 207 -16.54 3.19 -7.60
C VAL A 207 -16.28 3.55 -6.13
N GLU A 208 -17.13 4.38 -5.53
CA GLU A 208 -16.98 4.78 -4.12
C GLU A 208 -17.23 3.61 -3.17
N GLN A 209 -18.29 2.81 -3.40
CA GLN A 209 -18.59 1.64 -2.58
C GLN A 209 -17.44 0.63 -2.58
N ALA A 210 -16.81 0.37 -3.74
CA ALA A 210 -15.64 -0.49 -3.85
C ALA A 210 -14.45 0.06 -3.05
N TYR A 211 -14.17 1.36 -3.16
CA TYR A 211 -13.10 2.02 -2.40
C TYR A 211 -13.34 1.94 -0.88
N GLN A 212 -14.53 2.32 -0.40
CA GLN A 212 -14.88 2.29 1.02
C GLN A 212 -14.85 0.88 1.61
N THR A 213 -15.28 -0.13 0.84
CA THR A 213 -15.19 -1.55 1.24
C THR A 213 -13.75 -1.98 1.51
N VAL A 214 -12.80 -1.54 0.67
CA VAL A 214 -11.38 -1.83 0.88
C VAL A 214 -10.83 -1.09 2.09
N ILE A 215 -11.08 0.22 2.20
CA ILE A 215 -10.56 1.06 3.30
C ILE A 215 -11.06 0.57 4.67
N ALA A 216 -12.34 0.19 4.78
CA ALA A 216 -12.92 -0.30 6.03
C ALA A 216 -12.23 -1.56 6.57
N ALA A 217 -11.70 -2.42 5.69
CA ALA A 217 -10.98 -3.64 6.09
C ALA A 217 -9.56 -3.37 6.60
N LEU A 218 -8.90 -2.30 6.16
CA LEU A 218 -7.47 -2.09 6.42
C LEU A 218 -7.14 -1.93 7.92
N ALA A 219 -7.97 -1.23 8.68
CA ALA A 219 -7.75 -1.05 10.12
C ALA A 219 -7.83 -2.38 10.90
N GLY A 220 -8.76 -3.27 10.52
CA GLY A 220 -8.86 -4.62 11.09
C GLY A 220 -7.66 -5.50 10.72
N ASN A 221 -7.17 -5.37 9.48
CA ASN A 221 -5.96 -6.06 9.02
C ASN A 221 -4.71 -5.60 9.78
N GLU A 222 -4.55 -4.31 10.06
CA GLU A 222 -3.41 -3.79 10.84
C GLU A 222 -3.47 -4.25 12.31
N ALA A 223 -4.64 -4.21 12.94
CA ALA A 223 -4.85 -4.75 14.28
C ALA A 223 -4.52 -6.25 14.36
N THR A 224 -4.95 -7.03 13.36
CA THR A 224 -4.65 -8.47 13.26
C THR A 224 -3.16 -8.74 13.05
N CYS A 225 -2.52 -7.96 12.17
CA CYS A 225 -1.08 -8.04 11.89
C CYS A 225 -0.24 -7.73 13.14
N THR A 226 -0.59 -6.67 13.87
CA THR A 226 0.16 -6.24 15.07
C THR A 226 -0.06 -7.16 16.28
N ALA A 227 -1.25 -7.73 16.47
CA ALA A 227 -1.57 -8.60 17.60
C ALA A 227 -0.72 -9.89 17.66
N GLY A 228 -0.32 -10.46 16.51
CA GLY A 228 0.50 -11.68 16.47
C GLY A 228 1.98 -11.47 16.82
N ILE A 229 2.48 -10.24 16.73
CA ILE A 229 3.92 -9.93 16.84
C ILE A 229 4.49 -10.21 18.24
N PRO A 230 3.88 -9.78 19.36
CA PRO A 230 4.43 -10.05 20.69
C PRO A 230 4.63 -11.54 20.99
N ALA A 231 3.73 -12.41 20.51
CA ALA A 231 3.84 -13.86 20.68
C ALA A 231 5.05 -14.43 19.92
N LYS A 232 5.22 -14.07 18.63
CA LYS A 232 6.38 -14.44 17.79
C LYS A 232 7.71 -14.16 18.51
N TYR A 233 7.89 -12.92 19.00
CA TYR A 233 9.15 -12.53 19.63
C TYR A 233 9.33 -13.04 21.06
N THR A 234 8.24 -13.30 21.79
CA THR A 234 8.33 -13.96 23.11
C THR A 234 8.86 -15.39 22.95
N ALA A 235 8.34 -16.17 22.00
CA ALA A 235 8.83 -17.52 21.74
C ALA A 235 10.33 -17.54 21.34
N LEU A 236 10.76 -16.61 20.48
CA LEU A 236 12.17 -16.46 20.08
C LEU A 236 13.08 -16.08 21.27
N ARG A 237 12.62 -15.20 22.18
CA ARG A 237 13.36 -14.87 23.42
C ARG A 237 13.48 -16.08 24.34
N THR A 238 12.40 -16.83 24.56
CA THR A 238 12.41 -18.03 25.42
C THR A 238 13.36 -19.10 24.88
N ALA A 239 13.38 -19.34 23.57
CA ALA A 239 14.31 -20.29 22.95
C ALA A 239 15.78 -19.85 23.12
N ALA A 240 16.09 -18.56 22.93
CA ALA A 240 17.44 -18.04 23.10
C ALA A 240 17.92 -18.04 24.56
N GLN A 241 17.04 -17.69 25.51
CA GLN A 241 17.31 -17.77 26.95
C GLN A 241 17.66 -19.20 27.38
N ALA A 242 16.89 -20.21 26.93
CA ALA A 242 17.16 -21.61 27.26
C ALA A 242 18.53 -22.10 26.74
N ILE A 243 18.97 -21.66 25.56
CA ILE A 243 20.30 -21.96 25.02
C ILE A 243 21.39 -21.28 25.86
N PHE A 244 21.20 -20.00 26.20
CA PHE A 244 22.15 -19.23 27.02
C PHE A 244 22.32 -19.82 28.42
N ASP A 245 21.24 -20.18 29.10
CA ASP A 245 21.26 -20.77 30.45
C ASP A 245 21.88 -22.16 30.47
N LYS A 246 21.57 -23.01 29.49
CA LYS A 246 22.24 -24.32 29.34
C LYS A 246 23.74 -24.12 29.10
N THR A 247 24.12 -23.22 28.20
CA THR A 247 25.53 -22.95 27.88
C THR A 247 26.30 -22.41 29.09
N ASN A 248 25.68 -21.56 29.93
CA ASN A 248 26.29 -21.16 31.20
C ASN A 248 26.42 -22.32 32.19
N THR A 249 25.40 -23.17 32.30
CA THR A 249 25.45 -24.37 33.17
C THR A 249 26.58 -25.31 32.74
N ASP A 250 26.73 -25.54 31.43
CA ASP A 250 27.81 -26.35 30.86
C ASP A 250 29.19 -25.69 31.08
N LEU A 251 29.31 -24.36 30.91
CA LEU A 251 30.55 -23.60 31.16
C LEU A 251 30.99 -23.66 32.62
N ASP A 252 30.05 -23.54 33.55
CA ASP A 252 30.31 -23.52 34.99
C ASP A 252 30.70 -24.93 35.47
N ALA A 253 30.09 -25.98 34.92
CA ALA A 253 30.53 -27.38 35.11
C ALA A 253 31.91 -27.65 34.49
N ALA A 254 32.27 -26.98 33.40
CA ALA A 254 33.55 -27.13 32.70
C ALA A 254 34.68 -26.22 33.25
N GLN A 255 34.39 -25.31 34.19
CA GLN A 255 35.29 -24.22 34.61
C GLN A 255 36.71 -24.68 34.97
N ALA A 256 36.84 -25.76 35.73
CA ALA A 256 38.13 -26.30 36.17
C ALA A 256 38.99 -26.86 35.02
N VAL A 257 38.37 -27.31 33.92
CA VAL A 257 39.04 -27.84 32.74
C VAL A 257 39.38 -26.72 31.74
N LEU A 258 38.55 -25.68 31.69
CA LEU A 258 38.72 -24.51 30.82
C LEU A 258 39.80 -23.52 31.33
N GLY A 259 39.94 -23.37 32.64
CA GLY A 259 40.93 -22.45 33.22
C GLY A 259 40.74 -21.00 32.74
N ALA A 260 41.72 -20.45 32.03
CA ALA A 260 41.66 -19.09 31.49
C ALA A 260 40.58 -18.90 30.41
N ASP A 261 40.25 -19.95 29.64
CA ASP A 261 39.28 -19.87 28.54
C ASP A 261 37.84 -19.65 29.04
N TYR A 262 37.55 -20.01 30.30
CA TYR A 262 36.21 -19.89 30.91
C TYR A 262 35.65 -18.46 30.85
N ALA A 263 36.46 -17.44 31.18
CA ALA A 263 36.02 -16.05 31.14
C ALA A 263 35.77 -15.56 29.70
N LEU A 264 36.60 -15.99 28.75
CA LEU A 264 36.47 -15.68 27.32
C LEU A 264 35.19 -16.30 26.75
N LEU A 265 34.85 -17.51 27.16
CA LEU A 265 33.66 -18.23 26.70
C LEU A 265 32.36 -17.74 27.35
N LYS A 266 32.36 -17.33 28.63
CA LYS A 266 31.19 -16.64 29.24
C LYS A 266 30.96 -15.27 28.60
N ALA A 267 32.02 -14.53 28.28
CA ALA A 267 31.91 -13.32 27.47
C ALA A 267 31.27 -13.61 26.10
N LEU A 268 31.69 -14.68 25.40
CA LEU A 268 31.13 -15.08 24.11
C LEU A 268 29.65 -15.49 24.18
N ASN A 269 29.24 -16.20 25.23
CA ASN A 269 27.84 -16.57 25.47
C ASN A 269 26.97 -15.31 25.66
N SER A 270 27.43 -14.35 26.49
CA SER A 270 26.77 -13.06 26.68
C SER A 270 26.73 -12.21 25.40
N ILE A 271 27.80 -12.16 24.61
CA ILE A 271 27.86 -11.45 23.31
C ILE A 271 26.81 -12.04 22.35
N SER A 272 26.78 -13.37 22.23
CA SER A 272 25.84 -14.07 21.35
C SER A 272 24.39 -13.82 21.76
N TYR A 273 24.09 -13.92 23.06
CA TYR A 273 22.72 -13.75 23.57
C TYR A 273 22.24 -12.30 23.54
N LEU A 274 23.06 -11.33 23.96
CA LEU A 274 22.72 -9.90 23.87
C LEU A 274 22.61 -9.44 22.42
N GLY A 275 23.44 -9.98 21.52
CA GLY A 275 23.29 -9.81 20.08
C GLY A 275 21.95 -10.34 19.56
N TYR A 276 21.51 -11.51 20.04
CA TYR A 276 20.21 -12.08 19.70
C TYR A 276 19.05 -11.21 20.21
N LEU A 277 19.05 -10.81 21.49
CA LEU A 277 18.01 -9.95 22.06
C LEU A 277 17.94 -8.58 21.36
N SER A 278 19.09 -7.96 21.08
CA SER A 278 19.16 -6.70 20.33
C SER A 278 18.57 -6.85 18.92
N THR A 279 18.92 -7.92 18.21
CA THR A 279 18.30 -8.26 16.91
C THR A 279 16.79 -8.44 17.03
N LEU A 280 16.29 -9.22 18.00
CA LEU A 280 14.86 -9.42 18.20
C LEU A 280 14.11 -8.11 18.49
N ASN A 281 14.67 -7.21 19.30
CA ASN A 281 14.06 -5.93 19.62
C ASN A 281 13.93 -5.04 18.37
N ASN A 282 14.98 -5.00 17.54
CA ASN A 282 14.97 -4.27 16.27
C ASN A 282 13.97 -4.87 15.26
N LEU A 283 13.94 -6.20 15.12
CA LEU A 283 13.01 -6.90 14.22
C LEU A 283 11.54 -6.78 14.69
N GLN A 284 11.27 -6.83 16.00
CA GLN A 284 9.93 -6.62 16.54
C GLN A 284 9.40 -5.22 16.20
N SER A 285 10.24 -4.19 16.35
CA SER A 285 9.91 -2.81 15.96
C SER A 285 9.67 -2.68 14.45
N ALA A 286 10.52 -3.33 13.64
CA ALA A 286 10.38 -3.35 12.18
C ALA A 286 9.09 -4.07 11.72
N ASP A 287 8.73 -5.20 12.33
CA ASP A 287 7.48 -5.92 12.02
C ASP A 287 6.24 -5.10 12.35
N VAL A 288 6.20 -4.43 13.52
CA VAL A 288 5.07 -3.55 13.88
C VAL A 288 4.92 -2.43 12.85
N LYS A 289 6.03 -1.85 12.39
CA LYS A 289 6.00 -0.84 11.34
C LYS A 289 5.70 -1.42 9.95
N ALA A 290 5.99 -2.68 9.68
CA ALA A 290 5.61 -3.33 8.44
C ALA A 290 4.08 -3.45 8.30
N CYS A 291 3.35 -3.65 9.41
CA CYS A 291 1.88 -3.62 9.42
C CYS A 291 1.32 -2.25 8.97
N SER A 292 1.78 -1.13 9.55
CA SER A 292 1.31 0.21 9.15
C SER A 292 1.82 0.65 7.77
N SER A 293 2.98 0.14 7.34
CA SER A 293 3.50 0.33 5.98
C SER A 293 2.67 -0.43 4.94
N LEU A 294 2.20 -1.63 5.27
CA LEU A 294 1.23 -2.40 4.47
C LEU A 294 -0.11 -1.64 4.36
N THR A 295 -0.67 -1.12 5.45
CA THR A 295 -1.88 -0.27 5.43
C THR A 295 -1.71 0.96 4.55
N THR A 296 -0.55 1.62 4.64
CA THR A 296 -0.24 2.82 3.84
C THR A 296 -0.18 2.48 2.35
N ALA A 297 0.51 1.40 1.98
CA ALA A 297 0.60 0.93 0.60
C ALA A 297 -0.77 0.45 0.06
N ALA A 298 -1.59 -0.19 0.89
CA ALA A 298 -2.93 -0.66 0.50
C ALA A 298 -3.90 0.51 0.29
N THR A 299 -3.83 1.54 1.14
CA THR A 299 -4.56 2.81 0.94
C THR A 299 -4.17 3.48 -0.38
N ALA A 300 -2.86 3.55 -0.68
CA ALA A 300 -2.38 4.11 -1.94
C ALA A 300 -2.85 3.30 -3.17
N ALA A 301 -2.81 1.97 -3.11
CA ALA A 301 -3.34 1.12 -4.17
C ALA A 301 -4.86 1.27 -4.36
N ALA A 302 -5.62 1.41 -3.26
CA ALA A 302 -7.05 1.65 -3.30
C ALA A 302 -7.40 3.01 -3.93
N GLN A 303 -6.67 4.07 -3.58
CA GLN A 303 -6.86 5.39 -4.17
C GLN A 303 -6.45 5.42 -5.66
N ALA A 304 -5.40 4.69 -6.05
CA ALA A 304 -5.03 4.54 -7.46
C ALA A 304 -6.15 3.86 -8.28
N ALA A 305 -6.69 2.74 -7.79
CA ALA A 305 -7.82 2.07 -8.44
C ALA A 305 -9.07 2.96 -8.52
N ARG A 306 -9.39 3.70 -7.45
CA ARG A 306 -10.49 4.69 -7.44
C ARG A 306 -10.30 5.74 -8.54
N THR A 307 -9.09 6.27 -8.70
CA THR A 307 -8.76 7.23 -9.78
C THR A 307 -8.92 6.61 -11.17
N THR A 308 -8.38 5.40 -11.40
CA THR A 308 -8.53 4.68 -12.68
C THR A 308 -10.01 4.43 -13.03
N ASN A 309 -10.80 3.96 -12.07
CA ASN A 309 -12.21 3.67 -12.27
C ASN A 309 -13.02 4.98 -12.50
N THR A 310 -12.71 6.06 -11.78
CA THR A 310 -13.31 7.38 -12.00
C THR A 310 -13.02 7.91 -13.41
N ALA A 311 -11.79 7.74 -13.90
CA ALA A 311 -11.43 8.11 -15.27
C ALA A 311 -12.19 7.29 -16.32
N ALA A 312 -12.40 5.99 -16.07
CA ALA A 312 -13.18 5.13 -16.96
C ALA A 312 -14.68 5.53 -17.01
N VAL A 313 -15.29 5.85 -15.86
CA VAL A 313 -16.69 6.35 -15.81
C VAL A 313 -16.84 7.68 -16.54
N ASN A 314 -15.90 8.62 -16.34
CA ASN A 314 -15.92 9.89 -17.07
C ASN A 314 -15.70 9.70 -18.58
N ALA A 315 -14.83 8.77 -19.00
CA ALA A 315 -14.62 8.47 -20.42
C ALA A 315 -15.86 7.85 -21.07
N ALA A 316 -16.53 6.91 -20.39
CA ALA A 316 -17.78 6.31 -20.86
C ALA A 316 -18.91 7.35 -20.95
N TYR A 317 -19.02 8.24 -19.95
CA TYR A 317 -20.00 9.34 -19.96
C TYR A 317 -19.74 10.33 -21.10
N THR A 318 -18.50 10.81 -21.27
CA THR A 318 -18.16 11.74 -22.35
C THR A 318 -18.37 11.13 -23.73
N LYS A 319 -18.13 9.82 -23.91
CA LYS A 319 -18.47 9.12 -25.16
C LYS A 319 -19.98 9.18 -25.44
N ALA A 320 -20.82 8.79 -24.49
CA ALA A 320 -22.27 8.81 -24.65
C ALA A 320 -22.82 10.24 -24.83
N LEU A 321 -22.24 11.24 -24.16
CA LEU A 321 -22.61 12.65 -24.32
C LEU A 321 -22.25 13.19 -25.71
N ASN A 322 -21.12 12.78 -26.28
CA ASN A 322 -20.74 13.13 -27.65
C ASN A 322 -21.68 12.47 -28.67
N GLU A 323 -22.05 11.20 -28.45
CA GLU A 323 -23.01 10.47 -29.27
C GLU A 323 -24.41 11.12 -29.22
N ALA A 324 -24.88 11.54 -28.04
CA ALA A 324 -26.15 12.25 -27.89
C ALA A 324 -26.14 13.65 -28.52
N ASN A 325 -25.02 14.37 -28.49
CA ASN A 325 -24.90 15.66 -29.17
C ASN A 325 -24.85 15.50 -30.70
N ALA A 326 -24.24 14.43 -31.23
CA ALA A 326 -24.28 14.12 -32.66
C ALA A 326 -25.71 13.78 -33.11
N ALA A 327 -26.40 12.90 -32.38
CA ALA A 327 -27.80 12.57 -32.66
C ALA A 327 -28.73 13.80 -32.58
N LYS A 328 -28.48 14.78 -31.68
CA LYS A 328 -29.22 16.05 -31.71
C LYS A 328 -28.99 16.85 -33.00
N VAL A 329 -27.78 16.86 -33.57
CA VAL A 329 -27.52 17.57 -34.84
C VAL A 329 -28.32 16.93 -35.97
N GLU A 330 -28.31 15.61 -36.10
CA GLU A 330 -29.12 14.87 -37.08
C GLU A 330 -30.63 15.12 -36.87
N LEU A 331 -31.08 15.16 -35.61
CA LEU A 331 -32.46 15.49 -35.25
C LEU A 331 -32.87 16.94 -35.62
N ILE A 332 -31.97 17.92 -35.44
CA ILE A 332 -32.19 19.31 -35.86
C ILE A 332 -32.14 19.45 -37.40
N GLU A 333 -31.29 18.68 -38.08
CA GLU A 333 -31.31 18.63 -39.55
C GLU A 333 -32.63 18.03 -40.07
N SER A 334 -33.26 17.11 -39.34
CA SER A 334 -34.61 16.62 -39.66
C SER A 334 -35.68 17.74 -39.61
N CYS A 335 -35.58 18.69 -38.66
CA CYS A 335 -36.48 19.87 -38.62
C CYS A 335 -36.40 20.71 -39.91
N HIS A 336 -35.20 20.84 -40.49
CA HIS A 336 -34.99 21.67 -41.69
C HIS A 336 -35.39 20.97 -43.00
N ASN A 337 -35.33 19.64 -43.05
CA ASN A 337 -35.59 18.86 -44.27
C ASN A 337 -37.07 18.51 -44.48
N GLN A 338 -37.96 18.92 -43.57
CA GLN A 338 -39.42 18.71 -43.65
C GLN A 338 -40.20 19.91 -44.25
N GLY A 339 -39.52 20.97 -44.72
CA GLY A 339 -40.12 22.24 -45.21
C GLY A 339 -40.00 22.49 -46.71
#